data_AF-A0A3D1AX73-F1
#
_entry.id   AF-A0A3D1AX73-F1
#
_cell.length_a   1.000
_cell.length_b   1.000
_cell.length_c   1.000
_cell.angle_alpha   90.00
_cell.angle_beta   90.00
_cell.angle_gamma   90.00
#
_symmetry.space_group_name_H-M   'P 1'
#
loop_
_entity.id
_entity.type
_entity.pdbx_description
1 polymer ?
#
loop_
_entity_poly.entity_id
_entity_poly.type
_entity_poly.pdbx_seq_one_letter_code
_entity_poly.pdbx_strand_id
1 'polypeptide(L)'
;MLFLAAMTAQASLITVNTPSGSSIVGAGDVSAQVIFTTGPGILTITLSNLEGNIHDAGQLLSDLNFTVDGIAVGYALVSSSAPQITVAAGGGTAAGPVASTGWGLGLSNGSVDLCEICPAGLAMATPVTGGPPAQTLIGSGPFTNVNRSLLGGHNPFLDQTATFTISNEALREDSAISGVRFGFGTQAGNYIAIDPHTPAVAPEPASLLLSGMGLLGLGWWLRRAKSRP
;
A
#
# COMPACT_ATOMS: atom_id res chain seq x y z
N MET A 1 -19.50 -25.56 -32.28
CA MET A 1 -18.09 -25.29 -31.96
C MET A 1 -18.07 -24.05 -31.08
N LEU A 2 -18.02 -24.24 -29.76
CA LEU A 2 -18.13 -23.17 -28.76
C LEU A 2 -16.70 -22.66 -28.49
N PHE A 3 -16.36 -21.47 -28.97
CA PHE A 3 -15.11 -20.81 -28.61
C PHE A 3 -15.26 -20.27 -27.18
N LEU A 4 -14.68 -20.97 -26.22
CA LEU A 4 -14.54 -20.50 -24.84
C LEU A 4 -13.41 -19.46 -24.85
N ALA A 5 -13.75 -18.18 -24.99
CA ALA A 5 -12.80 -17.10 -24.78
C ALA A 5 -12.54 -16.99 -23.27
N ALA A 6 -11.45 -17.58 -22.79
CA ALA A 6 -10.98 -17.35 -21.43
C ALA A 6 -10.51 -15.89 -21.33
N MET A 7 -11.32 -15.02 -20.74
CA MET A 7 -10.87 -13.70 -20.36
C MET A 7 -9.89 -13.88 -19.20
N THR A 8 -8.60 -13.68 -19.46
CA THR A 8 -7.59 -13.62 -18.42
C THR A 8 -7.76 -12.29 -17.70
N ALA A 9 -8.36 -12.28 -16.51
CA ALA A 9 -8.31 -11.14 -15.61
C ALA A 9 -6.84 -10.94 -15.18
N GLN A 10 -6.23 -9.83 -15.55
CA GLN A 10 -4.83 -9.55 -15.24
C GLN A 10 -4.77 -8.32 -14.34
N ALA A 11 -4.72 -8.53 -13.02
CA ALA A 11 -4.51 -7.43 -12.09
C ALA A 11 -3.08 -6.86 -12.25
N SER A 12 -2.94 -5.54 -12.25
CA SER A 12 -1.63 -4.89 -12.25
C SER A 12 -1.11 -4.73 -10.83
N LEU A 13 0.16 -5.08 -10.63
CA LEU A 13 0.87 -4.96 -9.35
C LEU A 13 1.92 -3.86 -9.46
N ILE A 14 1.80 -2.83 -8.63
CA ILE A 14 2.74 -1.71 -8.57
C ILE A 14 3.32 -1.66 -7.16
N THR A 15 4.64 -1.81 -7.04
CA THR A 15 5.34 -1.75 -5.75
C THR A 15 6.17 -0.47 -5.68
N VAL A 16 6.03 0.26 -4.58
CA VAL A 16 6.79 1.49 -4.32
C VAL A 16 7.37 1.42 -2.92
N ASN A 17 8.62 1.85 -2.78
CA ASN A 17 9.36 1.89 -1.52
C ASN A 17 9.86 3.30 -1.24
N THR A 18 10.02 3.65 0.03
CA THR A 18 10.81 4.83 0.40
C THR A 18 12.27 4.67 -0.08
N PRO A 19 12.93 5.75 -0.53
CA PRO A 19 14.35 5.71 -0.88
C PRO A 19 15.22 5.22 0.29
N SER A 20 16.33 4.56 -0.02
CA SER A 20 17.31 4.14 0.99
C SER A 20 17.88 5.36 1.73
N GLY A 21 17.97 5.27 3.06
CA GLY A 21 18.44 6.37 3.91
C GLY A 21 17.41 7.49 4.12
N SER A 22 16.13 7.23 3.85
CA SER A 22 15.04 8.16 4.21
C SER A 22 14.98 8.34 5.72
N SER A 23 14.79 9.57 6.17
CA SER A 23 14.72 9.92 7.58
C SER A 23 13.78 11.09 7.81
N ILE A 24 13.11 11.11 8.97
CA ILE A 24 12.34 12.25 9.45
C ILE A 24 13.22 13.07 10.39
N VAL A 25 13.30 14.38 10.11
CA VAL A 25 14.06 15.32 10.94
C VAL A 25 13.55 15.27 12.38
N GLY A 26 14.44 14.92 13.31
CA GLY A 26 14.14 14.83 14.74
C GLY A 26 13.57 13.49 15.21
N ALA A 27 13.24 12.55 14.32
CA ALA A 27 12.73 11.22 14.68
C ALA A 27 13.63 10.06 14.22
N GLY A 28 14.42 10.24 13.17
CA GLY A 28 15.37 9.23 12.68
C GLY A 28 14.93 8.54 11.39
N ASP A 29 15.52 7.38 11.12
CA ASP A 29 15.34 6.65 9.87
C ASP A 29 13.90 6.13 9.72
N VAL A 30 13.43 6.06 8.47
CA VAL A 30 12.13 5.50 8.12
C VAL A 30 12.22 4.65 6.87
N SER A 31 11.45 3.56 6.86
CA SER A 31 11.34 2.66 5.72
C SER A 31 9.91 2.20 5.55
N ALA A 32 9.34 2.33 4.34
CA ALA A 32 8.00 1.88 4.05
C ALA A 32 7.88 1.30 2.63
N GLN A 33 6.85 0.48 2.45
CA GLN A 33 6.46 -0.08 1.16
C GLN A 33 4.96 0.01 0.98
N VAL A 34 4.53 0.26 -0.26
CA VAL A 34 3.16 0.06 -0.68
C VAL A 34 3.13 -0.84 -1.92
N ILE A 35 2.16 -1.75 -1.94
CA ILE A 35 1.82 -2.58 -3.09
C ILE A 35 0.39 -2.23 -3.48
N PHE A 36 0.21 -1.70 -4.69
CA PHE A 36 -1.09 -1.48 -5.31
C PHE A 36 -1.43 -2.66 -6.20
N THR A 37 -2.66 -3.15 -6.11
CA THR A 37 -3.25 -4.12 -7.03
C THR A 37 -4.51 -3.52 -7.64
N THR A 38 -4.45 -3.15 -8.92
CA THR A 38 -5.61 -2.59 -9.63
C THR A 38 -6.43 -3.70 -10.30
N GLY A 39 -7.75 -3.58 -10.21
CA GLY A 39 -8.70 -4.43 -10.89
C GLY A 39 -9.95 -3.65 -11.29
N PRO A 40 -10.88 -4.27 -12.04
CA PRO A 40 -12.11 -3.62 -12.44
C PRO A 40 -12.91 -3.21 -11.19
N GLY A 41 -13.13 -1.92 -11.00
CA GLY A 41 -13.92 -1.39 -9.89
C GLY A 41 -13.22 -1.36 -8.53
N ILE A 42 -12.02 -1.94 -8.39
CA ILE A 42 -11.36 -2.18 -7.09
C ILE A 42 -9.86 -1.87 -7.16
N LEU A 43 -9.35 -1.22 -6.13
CA LEU A 43 -7.94 -1.01 -5.84
C LEU A 43 -7.63 -1.61 -4.47
N THR A 44 -6.77 -2.63 -4.44
CA THR A 44 -6.25 -3.18 -3.19
C THR A 44 -4.88 -2.58 -2.90
N ILE A 45 -4.68 -2.13 -1.66
CA ILE A 45 -3.45 -1.50 -1.19
C ILE A 45 -2.93 -2.31 -0.02
N THR A 46 -1.68 -2.76 -0.10
CA THR A 46 -0.95 -3.32 1.05
C THR A 46 0.14 -2.35 1.44
N LEU A 47 -0.02 -1.71 2.59
CA LEU A 47 0.89 -0.70 3.12
C LEU A 47 1.68 -1.29 4.27
N SER A 48 3.00 -1.12 4.28
CA SER A 48 3.89 -1.66 5.31
C SER A 48 4.88 -0.63 5.84
N ASN A 49 5.06 -0.61 7.15
CA ASN A 49 6.19 0.05 7.82
C ASN A 49 7.31 -0.98 7.99
N LEU A 50 8.42 -0.77 7.28
CA LEU A 50 9.58 -1.66 7.25
C LEU A 50 10.67 -1.24 8.25
N GLU A 51 10.49 -0.11 8.93
CA GLU A 51 11.47 0.38 9.91
C GLU A 51 11.51 -0.54 11.14
N GLY A 52 12.71 -0.98 11.52
CA GLY A 52 12.92 -1.86 12.67
C GLY A 52 13.24 -1.07 13.93
N ASN A 53 12.83 -1.58 15.09
CA ASN A 53 13.16 -1.00 16.41
C ASN A 53 12.83 0.50 16.49
N ILE A 54 11.64 0.87 16.00
CA ILE A 54 11.10 2.22 16.09
C ILE A 54 11.16 2.70 17.54
N HIS A 55 11.68 3.92 17.71
CA HIS A 55 11.92 4.53 19.00
C HIS A 55 11.16 5.84 19.19
N ASP A 56 10.75 6.48 18.09
CA ASP A 56 10.01 7.74 18.10
C ASP A 56 8.69 7.65 17.33
N ALA A 57 7.69 8.38 17.80
CA ALA A 57 6.37 8.41 17.17
C ALA A 57 6.43 9.04 15.77
N GLY A 58 7.44 9.88 15.50
CA GLY A 58 7.75 10.44 14.17
C GLY A 58 8.10 9.40 13.11
N GLN A 59 8.42 8.15 13.50
CA GLN A 59 8.70 7.04 12.57
C GLN A 59 7.47 6.16 12.27
N LEU A 60 6.34 6.45 12.90
CA LEU A 60 5.08 5.72 12.67
C LEU A 60 4.51 6.11 11.32
N LEU A 61 4.08 5.14 10.52
CA LEU A 61 3.48 5.41 9.21
C LEU A 61 2.00 5.76 9.40
N SER A 62 1.64 6.98 9.03
CA SER A 62 0.36 7.62 9.38
C SER A 62 -0.55 7.89 8.19
N ASP A 63 0.03 7.98 7.00
CA ASP A 63 -0.70 8.32 5.78
C ASP A 63 0.02 7.86 4.50
N LEU A 64 -0.75 7.78 3.43
CA LEU A 64 -0.34 7.47 2.08
C LEU A 64 -1.10 8.38 1.12
N ASN A 65 -0.37 9.17 0.33
CA ASN A 65 -0.91 10.01 -0.73
C ASN A 65 -0.48 9.47 -2.10
N PHE A 66 -1.39 9.38 -3.05
CA PHE A 66 -1.10 8.94 -4.41
C PHE A 66 -2.14 9.46 -5.40
N THR A 67 -1.86 9.36 -6.69
CA THR A 67 -2.78 9.70 -7.78
C THR A 67 -3.10 8.44 -8.59
N VAL A 68 -4.36 8.30 -9.00
CA VAL A 68 -4.82 7.26 -9.93
C VAL A 68 -5.34 7.95 -11.18
N ASP A 69 -4.89 7.52 -12.35
CA ASP A 69 -5.34 8.11 -13.61
C ASP A 69 -6.84 7.89 -13.87
N GLY A 70 -7.45 8.83 -14.57
CA GLY A 70 -8.85 8.71 -15.02
C GLY A 70 -9.92 8.86 -13.94
N ILE A 71 -9.58 9.22 -12.70
CA ILE A 71 -10.55 9.24 -11.59
C ILE A 71 -10.47 10.53 -10.76
N ALA A 72 -11.58 11.26 -10.70
CA ALA A 72 -11.69 12.52 -9.93
C ALA A 72 -12.64 12.44 -8.73
N VAL A 73 -13.57 11.48 -8.70
CA VAL A 73 -14.66 11.37 -7.71
C VAL A 73 -15.11 9.93 -7.51
N GLY A 74 -15.87 9.65 -6.44
CA GLY A 74 -16.59 8.38 -6.28
C GLY A 74 -15.81 7.24 -5.61
N TYR A 75 -14.70 7.55 -4.94
CA TYR A 75 -13.98 6.57 -4.14
C TYR A 75 -14.73 6.24 -2.85
N ALA A 76 -14.68 4.98 -2.43
CA ALA A 76 -15.10 4.55 -1.11
C ALA A 76 -14.08 3.56 -0.54
N LEU A 77 -13.73 3.70 0.74
CA LEU A 77 -12.98 2.68 1.45
C LEU A 77 -13.95 1.56 1.86
N VAL A 78 -13.88 0.42 1.16
CA VAL A 78 -14.80 -0.71 1.34
C VAL A 78 -14.39 -1.58 2.52
N SER A 79 -13.08 -1.76 2.69
CA SER A 79 -12.53 -2.53 3.79
C SER A 79 -11.14 -2.06 4.15
N SER A 80 -10.80 -2.17 5.43
CA SER A 80 -9.42 -2.11 5.90
C SER A 80 -9.20 -3.17 6.98
N SER A 81 -7.99 -3.72 7.07
CA SER A 81 -7.64 -4.70 8.09
C SER A 81 -6.16 -4.72 8.39
N ALA A 82 -5.82 -4.83 9.67
CA ALA A 82 -4.47 -5.13 10.13
C ALA A 82 -4.49 -5.83 11.50
N PRO A 83 -3.50 -6.69 11.80
CA PRO A 83 -3.23 -7.12 13.16
C PRO A 83 -2.86 -5.93 14.04
N GLN A 84 -3.30 -5.94 15.29
CA GLN A 84 -2.94 -4.94 16.27
C GLN A 84 -1.78 -5.40 17.15
N ILE A 85 -0.97 -4.45 17.62
CA ILE A 85 0.08 -4.69 18.59
C ILE A 85 0.09 -3.59 19.65
N THR A 86 0.19 -3.98 20.91
CA THR A 86 0.47 -3.06 22.02
C THR A 86 1.95 -3.12 22.34
N VAL A 87 2.61 -1.96 22.37
CA VAL A 87 3.99 -1.82 22.85
C VAL A 87 3.98 -1.20 24.23
N ALA A 88 4.54 -1.92 25.21
CA ALA A 88 4.63 -1.51 26.59
C ALA A 88 5.96 -0.82 26.90
N ALA A 89 6.00 -0.12 28.04
CA ALA A 89 7.24 0.42 28.58
C ALA A 89 8.29 -0.70 28.74
N GLY A 90 9.52 -0.44 28.31
CA GLY A 90 10.61 -1.43 28.32
C GLY A 90 10.60 -2.39 27.11
N GLY A 91 9.73 -2.16 26.11
CA GLY A 91 9.80 -2.86 24.82
C GLY A 91 9.03 -4.18 24.74
N GLY A 92 8.31 -4.56 25.80
CA GLY A 92 7.42 -5.72 25.79
C GLY A 92 6.26 -5.51 24.82
N THR A 93 5.81 -6.58 24.18
CA THR A 93 4.71 -6.53 23.20
C THR A 93 3.57 -7.46 23.58
N ALA A 94 2.35 -7.08 23.23
CA ALA A 94 1.18 -7.93 23.29
C ALA A 94 0.42 -7.86 21.95
N ALA A 95 0.20 -9.01 21.33
CA ALA A 95 -0.60 -9.11 20.13
C ALA A 95 -2.07 -8.82 20.45
N GLY A 96 -2.70 -7.99 19.62
CA GLY A 96 -4.13 -7.69 19.63
C GLY A 96 -4.87 -8.46 18.54
N PRO A 97 -6.18 -8.17 18.35
CA PRO A 97 -6.96 -8.76 17.28
C PRO A 97 -6.54 -8.24 15.91
N VAL A 98 -6.96 -8.94 14.85
CA VAL A 98 -7.06 -8.35 13.51
C VAL A 98 -8.35 -7.56 13.46
N ALA A 99 -8.27 -6.27 13.13
CA ALA A 99 -9.41 -5.37 13.15
C ALA A 99 -9.36 -4.37 11.99
N SER A 100 -10.45 -3.63 11.80
CA SER A 100 -10.46 -2.44 10.95
C SER A 100 -9.39 -1.46 11.42
N THR A 101 -8.71 -0.84 10.45
CA THR A 101 -7.57 0.04 10.72
C THR A 101 -7.97 1.37 11.35
N GLY A 102 -9.24 1.78 11.21
CA GLY A 102 -9.71 3.11 11.64
C GLY A 102 -9.42 4.23 10.65
N TRP A 103 -8.56 3.99 9.65
CA TRP A 103 -8.11 4.99 8.69
C TRP A 103 -9.26 5.51 7.82
N GLY A 104 -9.16 6.77 7.45
CA GLY A 104 -10.05 7.44 6.52
C GLY A 104 -9.50 7.46 5.10
N LEU A 105 -10.39 7.81 4.16
CA LEU A 105 -10.08 8.03 2.76
C LEU A 105 -10.62 9.41 2.35
N GLY A 106 -9.76 10.27 1.84
CA GLY A 106 -10.15 11.58 1.33
C GLY A 106 -9.53 11.89 -0.02
N LEU A 107 -10.00 12.99 -0.60
CA LEU A 107 -9.60 13.44 -1.92
C LEU A 107 -9.15 14.90 -1.87
N SER A 108 -7.97 15.19 -2.42
CA SER A 108 -7.43 16.53 -2.53
C SER A 108 -6.81 16.76 -3.91
N ASN A 109 -7.36 17.70 -4.70
CA ASN A 109 -6.78 18.15 -5.97
C ASN A 109 -6.35 17.01 -6.93
N GLY A 110 -7.17 15.96 -7.05
CA GLY A 110 -6.89 14.81 -7.91
C GLY A 110 -5.97 13.74 -7.29
N SER A 111 -5.54 13.92 -6.04
CA SER A 111 -4.87 12.90 -5.23
C SER A 111 -5.84 12.23 -4.26
N VAL A 112 -5.52 10.97 -3.97
CA VAL A 112 -6.16 10.13 -2.96
C VAL A 112 -5.28 10.17 -1.71
N ASP A 113 -5.90 10.48 -0.58
CA ASP A 113 -5.29 10.50 0.74
C ASP A 113 -5.89 9.36 1.57
N LEU A 114 -5.08 8.35 1.87
CA LEU A 114 -5.41 7.25 2.77
C LEU A 114 -4.67 7.49 4.08
N CYS A 115 -5.37 7.82 5.16
CA CYS A 115 -4.76 8.40 6.35
C CYS A 115 -5.46 8.03 7.64
N GLU A 116 -4.69 7.80 8.71
CA GLU A 116 -5.17 7.89 10.09
C GLU A 116 -5.12 9.35 10.56
N ILE A 117 -4.01 10.02 10.24
CA ILE A 117 -3.81 11.44 10.56
C ILE A 117 -3.94 12.24 9.26
N CYS A 118 -5.16 12.66 8.97
CA CYS A 118 -5.48 13.31 7.70
C CYS A 118 -5.17 14.81 7.69
N PRO A 119 -4.74 15.38 6.55
CA PRO A 119 -4.60 16.82 6.38
C PRO A 119 -5.89 17.59 6.71
N ALA A 120 -5.75 18.75 7.34
CA ALA A 120 -6.89 19.61 7.65
C ALA A 120 -7.60 20.09 6.37
N GLY A 121 -8.93 20.09 6.37
CA GLY A 121 -9.74 20.52 5.23
C GLY A 121 -9.84 19.51 4.09
N LEU A 122 -9.34 18.28 4.28
CA LEU A 122 -9.51 17.19 3.33
C LEU A 122 -11.00 16.82 3.22
N ALA A 123 -11.51 16.72 1.98
CA ALA A 123 -12.85 16.22 1.73
C ALA A 123 -12.85 14.69 1.90
N MET A 124 -13.35 14.23 3.04
CA MET A 124 -13.38 12.80 3.37
C MET A 124 -14.50 12.10 2.62
N ALA A 125 -14.14 11.09 1.83
CA ALA A 125 -15.09 10.12 1.28
C ALA A 125 -15.45 9.05 2.31
N THR A 126 -14.52 8.71 3.19
CA THR A 126 -14.75 7.84 4.35
C THR A 126 -14.04 8.47 5.56
N PRO A 127 -14.76 8.82 6.64
CA PRO A 127 -14.15 9.49 7.79
C PRO A 127 -13.22 8.54 8.55
N VAL A 128 -12.22 9.11 9.22
CA VAL A 128 -11.41 8.41 10.22
C VAL A 128 -12.33 7.99 11.38
N THR A 129 -12.19 6.76 11.84
CA THR A 129 -12.96 6.18 12.95
C THR A 129 -12.08 5.72 14.11
N GLY A 130 -10.76 5.60 13.88
CA GLY A 130 -9.74 5.53 14.92
C GLY A 130 -9.60 6.90 15.60
N GLY A 131 -9.76 6.97 16.91
CA GLY A 131 -9.52 8.22 17.63
C GLY A 131 -8.01 8.54 17.61
N PRO A 132 -7.59 9.78 17.33
CA PRO A 132 -6.17 10.09 17.24
C PRO A 132 -5.48 10.09 18.61
N PRO A 133 -4.18 9.71 18.68
CA PRO A 133 -3.39 9.03 17.66
C PRO A 133 -3.27 7.51 17.91
N ALA A 134 -4.36 6.76 17.98
CA ALA A 134 -4.33 5.29 17.98
C ALA A 134 -4.33 4.76 16.54
N GLN A 135 -3.79 3.55 16.28
CA GLN A 135 -3.88 2.85 14.97
C GLN A 135 -2.98 3.36 13.81
N THR A 136 -1.83 3.96 14.10
CA THR A 136 -0.75 4.11 13.11
C THR A 136 0.02 2.80 12.90
N LEU A 137 0.68 2.65 11.74
CA LEU A 137 1.50 1.46 11.47
C LEU A 137 2.86 1.59 12.14
N ILE A 138 3.16 0.64 13.04
CA ILE A 138 4.48 0.46 13.61
C ILE A 138 5.22 -0.65 12.86
N GLY A 139 6.51 -0.48 12.61
CA GLY A 139 7.34 -1.51 12.02
C GLY A 139 7.76 -2.59 13.04
N SER A 140 8.74 -3.40 12.65
CA SER A 140 9.10 -4.60 13.40
C SER A 140 9.87 -4.32 14.70
N GLY A 141 9.70 -5.20 15.68
CA GLY A 141 10.55 -5.24 16.87
C GLY A 141 11.96 -5.80 16.58
N PRO A 142 12.82 -5.94 17.61
CA PRO A 142 12.54 -5.67 19.02
C PRO A 142 12.40 -4.17 19.27
N PHE A 143 11.56 -3.78 20.24
CA PHE A 143 11.34 -2.37 20.60
C PHE A 143 12.22 -1.98 21.79
N THR A 144 13.54 -2.07 21.65
CA THR A 144 14.47 -1.84 22.77
C THR A 144 14.63 -0.38 23.14
N ASN A 145 14.23 0.53 22.25
CA ASN A 145 14.45 1.98 22.37
C ASN A 145 13.15 2.77 22.57
N VAL A 146 12.06 2.13 23.01
CA VAL A 146 10.75 2.77 23.17
C VAL A 146 10.84 3.98 24.10
N ASN A 147 10.58 5.17 23.55
CA ASN A 147 10.54 6.41 24.32
C ASN A 147 9.09 6.76 24.71
N ARG A 148 8.93 7.91 25.39
CA ARG A 148 7.62 8.37 25.86
C ARG A 148 6.64 8.72 24.74
N SER A 149 7.11 9.09 23.54
CA SER A 149 6.23 9.42 22.43
C SER A 149 5.47 8.19 21.92
N LEU A 150 6.05 6.99 21.97
CA LEU A 150 5.34 5.76 21.60
C LEU A 150 4.37 5.27 22.68
N LEU A 151 4.58 5.67 23.94
CA LEU A 151 3.76 5.28 25.08
C LEU A 151 2.60 6.26 25.38
N GLY A 152 2.60 7.43 24.74
CA GLY A 152 1.75 8.58 25.07
C GLY A 152 0.29 8.54 24.59
N GLY A 153 -0.27 7.34 24.35
CA GLY A 153 -1.65 7.18 23.86
C GLY A 153 -1.77 6.66 22.42
N HIS A 154 -0.69 6.14 21.86
CA HIS A 154 -0.66 5.62 20.49
C HIS A 154 -1.00 4.13 20.35
N ASN A 155 -1.22 3.45 21.49
CA ASN A 155 -1.59 2.05 21.53
C ASN A 155 -3.12 1.86 21.41
N PRO A 156 -3.58 0.77 20.76
CA PRO A 156 -2.77 -0.18 19.99
C PRO A 156 -2.30 0.40 18.65
N PHE A 157 -1.15 -0.06 18.18
CA PHE A 157 -0.66 0.18 16.82
C PHE A 157 -1.19 -0.88 15.86
N LEU A 158 -1.09 -0.61 14.56
CA LEU A 158 -1.22 -1.63 13.52
C LEU A 158 0.16 -2.25 13.29
N ASP A 159 0.24 -3.57 13.38
CA ASP A 159 1.49 -4.33 13.37
C ASP A 159 1.99 -4.55 11.95
N GLN A 160 3.03 -3.80 11.57
CA GLN A 160 3.82 -3.86 10.34
C GLN A 160 3.08 -3.59 9.04
N THR A 161 1.96 -4.26 8.78
CA THR A 161 1.27 -4.25 7.49
C THR A 161 -0.23 -4.07 7.67
N ALA A 162 -0.83 -3.23 6.83
CA ALA A 162 -2.26 -3.03 6.71
C ALA A 162 -2.71 -3.20 5.26
N THR A 163 -3.89 -3.78 5.09
CA THR A 163 -4.54 -3.94 3.78
C THR A 163 -5.78 -3.08 3.70
N PHE A 164 -5.97 -2.43 2.56
CA PHE A 164 -7.11 -1.56 2.26
C PHE A 164 -7.69 -1.94 0.91
N THR A 165 -9.01 -1.86 0.79
CA THR A 165 -9.73 -2.05 -0.46
C THR A 165 -10.56 -0.81 -0.73
N ILE A 166 -10.25 -0.15 -1.84
CA ILE A 166 -10.95 1.03 -2.32
C ILE A 166 -11.80 0.60 -3.52
N SER A 167 -13.05 1.02 -3.57
CA SER A 167 -13.90 0.85 -4.76
C SER A 167 -14.08 2.17 -5.50
N ASN A 168 -14.07 2.08 -6.83
CA ASN A 168 -14.48 3.14 -7.73
C ASN A 168 -14.79 2.53 -9.10
N GLU A 169 -15.95 2.83 -9.67
CA GLU A 169 -16.40 2.23 -10.94
C GLU A 169 -15.48 2.53 -12.14
N ALA A 170 -14.70 3.61 -12.07
CA ALA A 170 -13.75 3.98 -13.10
C ALA A 170 -12.39 3.26 -12.99
N LEU A 171 -12.14 2.48 -11.94
CA LEU A 171 -10.92 1.68 -11.81
C LEU A 171 -10.90 0.55 -12.84
N ARG A 172 -9.74 0.42 -13.49
CA ARG A 172 -9.45 -0.62 -14.49
C ARG A 172 -8.19 -1.36 -14.09
N GLU A 173 -7.98 -2.52 -14.71
CA GLU A 173 -6.75 -3.30 -14.51
C GLU A 173 -5.50 -2.51 -14.91
N ASP A 174 -5.61 -1.61 -15.90
CA ASP A 174 -4.53 -0.78 -16.43
C ASP A 174 -4.45 0.63 -15.82
N SER A 175 -5.22 0.93 -14.76
CA SER A 175 -5.15 2.22 -14.08
C SER A 175 -3.73 2.52 -13.58
N ALA A 176 -3.17 3.64 -14.01
CA ALA A 176 -1.84 4.09 -13.62
C ALA A 176 -1.86 4.74 -12.23
N ILE A 177 -0.95 4.27 -11.36
CA ILE A 177 -0.67 4.87 -10.06
C ILE A 177 0.58 5.75 -10.16
N SER A 178 0.52 6.95 -9.61
CA SER A 178 1.63 7.91 -9.62
C SER A 178 1.64 8.79 -8.36
N GLY A 179 2.66 9.63 -8.22
CA GLY A 179 2.71 10.65 -7.16
C GLY A 179 2.71 10.10 -5.72
N VAL A 180 3.13 8.84 -5.55
CA VAL A 180 3.10 8.12 -4.27
C VAL A 180 4.00 8.82 -3.25
N ARG A 181 3.46 9.10 -2.07
CA ARG A 181 4.12 9.74 -0.94
C ARG A 181 3.69 9.04 0.35
N PHE A 182 4.67 8.67 1.17
CA PHE A 182 4.44 8.11 2.50
C PHE A 182 4.58 9.23 3.53
N GLY A 183 3.62 9.40 4.42
CA GLY A 183 3.74 10.32 5.53
C GLY A 183 3.87 9.61 6.87
N PHE A 184 4.70 10.21 7.71
CA PHE A 184 5.12 9.65 8.97
C PHE A 184 4.89 10.62 10.11
N GLY A 185 4.60 10.07 11.28
CA GLY A 185 4.56 10.79 12.53
C GLY A 185 3.16 11.04 13.07
N THR A 186 3.05 12.09 13.85
CA THR A 186 1.84 12.46 14.59
C THR A 186 1.16 13.71 14.03
N GLN A 187 1.63 14.20 12.89
CA GLN A 187 1.10 15.35 12.18
C GLN A 187 0.99 15.03 10.70
N ALA A 188 -0.14 15.36 10.09
CA ALA A 188 -0.34 15.20 8.66
C ALA A 188 0.66 16.07 7.88
N GLY A 189 1.08 15.58 6.71
CA GLY A 189 1.88 16.39 5.78
C GLY A 189 3.39 16.16 5.85
N ASN A 190 3.87 15.33 6.79
CA ASN A 190 5.28 15.01 6.93
C ASN A 190 5.67 13.86 5.98
N TYR A 191 5.73 14.19 4.70
CA TYR A 191 5.95 13.23 3.62
C TYR A 191 7.43 13.02 3.29
N ILE A 192 7.80 11.76 3.04
CA ILE A 192 9.02 11.44 2.29
C ILE A 192 8.74 11.60 0.79
N ALA A 193 9.51 12.45 0.13
CA ALA A 193 9.49 12.55 -1.32
C ALA A 193 10.12 11.29 -1.93
N ILE A 194 9.34 10.56 -2.72
CA ILE A 194 9.86 9.46 -3.54
C ILE A 194 10.41 10.08 -4.82
N ASP A 195 11.62 9.68 -5.21
CA ASP A 195 12.23 10.13 -6.45
C ASP A 195 11.27 9.82 -7.64
N PRO A 196 10.88 10.82 -8.45
CA PRO A 196 9.99 10.64 -9.61
C PRO A 196 10.51 9.67 -10.67
N HIS A 197 11.76 9.18 -10.56
CA HIS A 197 12.34 8.19 -11.47
C HIS A 197 12.05 6.73 -11.09
N THR A 198 11.25 6.46 -10.05
CA THR A 198 10.72 5.11 -9.86
C THR A 198 9.79 4.79 -11.04
N PRO A 199 10.16 3.85 -11.95
CA PRO A 199 9.33 3.57 -13.11
C PRO A 199 7.98 3.08 -12.60
N ALA A 200 6.88 3.61 -13.16
CA ALA A 200 5.61 2.93 -13.07
C ALA A 200 5.84 1.49 -13.55
N VAL A 201 5.77 0.52 -12.63
CA VAL A 201 5.94 -0.88 -12.98
C VAL A 201 4.72 -1.23 -13.81
N ALA A 202 4.88 -1.22 -15.13
CA ALA A 202 3.83 -1.67 -16.03
C ALA A 202 3.55 -3.15 -15.73
N PRO A 203 2.27 -3.56 -15.66
CA PRO A 203 1.92 -4.96 -15.45
C PRO A 203 2.65 -5.81 -16.48
N GLU A 204 3.39 -6.84 -16.05
CA GLU A 204 4.07 -7.76 -16.98
C GLU A 204 3.00 -8.34 -17.91
N PRO A 205 2.96 -7.97 -19.19
CA PRO A 205 1.80 -8.32 -19.99
C PRO A 205 1.84 -9.83 -20.21
N ALA A 206 0.69 -10.51 -20.08
CA ALA A 206 0.55 -11.95 -20.34
C ALA A 206 1.09 -12.37 -21.72
N SER A 207 1.38 -11.41 -22.62
CA SER A 207 2.13 -11.60 -23.85
C SER A 207 3.54 -12.16 -23.67
N LEU A 208 4.23 -11.98 -22.54
CA LEU A 208 5.50 -12.67 -22.27
C LEU A 208 5.28 -14.18 -22.11
N LEU A 209 4.30 -14.57 -21.30
CA LEU A 209 3.89 -15.96 -21.13
C LEU A 209 3.35 -16.55 -22.45
N LEU A 210 2.53 -15.81 -23.18
CA LEU A 210 1.98 -16.22 -24.47
C LEU A 210 3.07 -16.35 -25.54
N SER A 211 4.09 -15.47 -25.56
CA SER A 211 5.22 -15.60 -26.48
C SER A 211 6.06 -16.83 -26.15
N GLY A 212 6.30 -17.10 -24.86
CA GLY A 212 7.00 -18.30 -24.41
C GLY A 212 6.25 -19.58 -24.78
N MET A 213 4.94 -19.62 -24.54
CA MET A 213 4.11 -20.77 -24.90
C MET A 213 3.93 -20.92 -26.42
N GLY A 214 3.83 -19.82 -27.16
CA GLY A 214 3.75 -19.80 -28.62
C GLY A 214 5.01 -20.39 -29.27
N LEU A 215 6.19 -20.04 -28.76
CA LEU A 215 7.47 -20.59 -29.22
C LEU A 215 7.61 -22.09 -28.90
N LEU A 216 7.16 -22.54 -27.72
CA LEU A 216 7.13 -23.96 -27.37
C LEU A 216 6.16 -24.75 -28.26
N GLY A 217 4.99 -24.18 -28.57
CA GLY A 217 4.01 -24.76 -29.50
C GLY A 217 4.55 -24.89 -30.92
N LEU A 218 5.21 -23.84 -31.44
CA LEU A 218 5.89 -23.83 -32.73
C LEU A 218 7.03 -24.87 -32.78
N GLY A 219 7.85 -24.94 -31.73
CA GLY A 219 8.94 -25.93 -31.63
C GLY A 219 8.43 -27.38 -31.66
N TRP A 220 7.31 -27.65 -30.99
CA TRP A 220 6.69 -28.97 -31.01
C TRP A 220 6.05 -29.31 -32.37
N TRP A 221 5.42 -28.33 -33.02
CA TRP A 221 4.84 -28.49 -34.35
C TRP A 221 5.90 -28.76 -35.44
N LEU A 222 7.01 -28.01 -35.42
CA LEU A 222 8.13 -28.21 -36.34
C LEU A 222 8.80 -29.58 -36.15
N ARG A 223 8.88 -30.08 -34.90
CA ARG A 223 9.37 -31.45 -34.63
C ARG A 223 8.45 -32.51 -35.22
N ARG A 224 7.13 -32.35 -35.13
CA ARG A 224 6.15 -33.28 -35.72
C ARG A 224 6.15 -33.28 -37.24
N ALA A 225 6.37 -32.12 -37.87
CA ALA A 225 6.42 -32.01 -39.33
C ALA A 225 7.61 -32.74 -39.95
N LYS A 226 8.74 -32.85 -39.24
CA LYS A 226 9.96 -33.51 -39.72
C LYS A 226 9.93 -35.04 -39.60
N SER A 227 8.96 -35.59 -38.86
CA SER A 227 8.84 -37.03 -38.55
C SER A 227 7.79 -37.78 -39.39
N ARG A 228 7.20 -37.14 -40.42
CA ARG A 228 6.31 -37.81 -41.36
C ARG A 228 7.07 -38.15 -42.65
N PRO A 229 7.27 -39.45 -42.98
CA PRO A 229 7.84 -39.88 -44.25
C PRO A 229 6.88 -39.64 -45.42
#